data_AF-A0A956BUS8-F1
#
_entry.id   AF-A0A956BUS8-F1
#
_cell.length_a   1.000
_cell.length_b   1.000
_cell.length_c   1.000
_cell.angle_alpha   90.00
_cell.angle_beta   90.00
_cell.angle_gamma   90.00
#
_symmetry.space_group_name_H-M   'P 1'
#
loop_
_entity.id
_entity.type
_entity.pdbx_description
1 polymer ?
#
loop_
_entity_poly.entity_id
_entity_poly.type
_entity_poly.pdbx_seq_one_letter_code
_entity_poly.pdbx_strand_id
1 'polypeptide(L)'
;MCRLSLHLRLLSFVVIAVLGAAPGCAGSSSGTTEGEGAEGSSGGETEVDPITEPPLAETLQLPTTTLIPVPSSGTPRHQLSAELQQLWAKVEEASAMTPPEFEGEATMDAVTAWTDAEFSPWAQARIDATLAIVDSARVFTPNTPEAGVAGALVGYSLEEFVIAFRGAPVPVEVAADPELLEVFLNSLTEASQPIALQAGSAYGVCARTLAPLGPESVWVEWAQYCLFRAEEVNEVYRLDP
;
A
#
# COMPACT_ATOMS: atom_id res chain seq x y z
N MET A 1 5.83 8.36 31.07
CA MET A 1 5.03 7.12 30.93
C MET A 1 3.62 7.32 30.33
N CYS A 2 3.18 8.54 29.96
CA CYS A 2 1.85 8.76 29.36
C CYS A 2 1.84 8.89 27.82
N ARG A 3 3.00 9.02 27.15
CA ARG A 3 3.08 9.23 25.68
C ARG A 3 3.01 7.94 24.83
N LEU A 4 3.37 6.79 25.40
CA LEU A 4 3.33 5.50 24.69
C LEU A 4 1.89 4.99 24.44
N SER A 5 0.92 5.46 25.22
CA SER A 5 -0.48 5.03 25.11
C SER A 5 -1.25 5.70 23.97
N LEU A 6 -0.73 6.78 23.38
CA LEU A 6 -1.38 7.49 22.29
C LEU A 6 -0.99 6.91 20.92
N HIS A 7 0.29 6.56 20.73
CA HIS A 7 0.77 5.87 19.53
C HIS A 7 0.09 4.50 19.33
N LEU A 8 -0.17 3.78 20.42
CA LEU A 8 -0.87 2.49 20.34
C LEU A 8 -2.35 2.61 19.93
N ARG A 9 -2.97 3.78 20.12
CA ARG A 9 -4.37 4.01 19.75
C ARG A 9 -4.54 4.38 18.28
N LEU A 10 -3.66 5.22 17.71
CA LEU A 10 -3.66 5.47 16.26
C LEU A 10 -3.34 4.20 15.46
N LEU A 11 -2.34 3.42 15.90
CA LEU A 11 -2.01 2.12 15.29
C LEU A 11 -3.14 1.10 15.45
N SER A 12 -3.82 1.06 16.62
CA SER A 12 -4.94 0.12 16.82
C SER A 12 -6.17 0.45 15.96
N PHE A 13 -6.47 1.72 15.68
CA PHE A 13 -7.64 2.06 14.85
C PHE A 13 -7.43 1.70 13.37
N VAL A 14 -6.22 1.91 12.83
CA VAL A 14 -5.90 1.53 11.44
C VAL A 14 -5.83 0.00 11.27
N VAL A 15 -5.26 -0.72 12.24
CA VAL A 15 -5.13 -2.18 12.18
C VAL A 15 -6.47 -2.90 12.41
N ILE A 16 -7.37 -2.36 13.26
CA ILE A 16 -8.68 -2.97 13.52
C ILE A 16 -9.65 -2.77 12.34
N ALA A 17 -9.53 -1.68 11.59
CA ALA A 17 -10.36 -1.43 10.40
C ALA A 17 -10.05 -2.40 9.24
N VAL A 18 -8.79 -2.85 9.09
CA VAL A 18 -8.36 -3.72 7.99
C VAL A 18 -8.51 -5.21 8.30
N LEU A 19 -8.58 -5.61 9.59
CA LEU A 19 -8.62 -7.02 10.02
C LEU A 19 -9.98 -7.44 10.59
N GLY A 20 -11.04 -7.18 9.83
CA GLY A 20 -12.37 -7.74 10.09
C GLY A 20 -12.41 -9.26 9.92
N ALA A 21 -12.37 -9.96 11.05
CA ALA A 21 -12.84 -11.32 11.32
C ALA A 21 -12.02 -12.53 10.81
N ALA A 22 -11.22 -13.11 11.72
CA ALA A 22 -11.07 -14.55 11.83
C ALA A 22 -11.18 -14.98 13.31
N PRO A 23 -12.07 -15.91 13.68
CA PRO A 23 -12.12 -16.46 15.03
C PRO A 23 -11.13 -17.62 15.19
N GLY A 24 -10.31 -17.55 16.24
CA GLY A 24 -9.96 -18.70 17.09
C GLY A 24 -8.97 -19.75 16.58
N CYS A 25 -7.81 -19.84 17.24
CA CYS A 25 -7.23 -21.01 17.93
C CYS A 25 -5.78 -20.67 18.29
N ALA A 26 -5.45 -20.40 19.55
CA ALA A 26 -5.07 -21.39 20.57
C ALA A 26 -3.78 -22.16 20.23
N GLY A 27 -2.69 -21.86 20.94
CA GLY A 27 -1.46 -22.67 20.92
C GLY A 27 -0.26 -22.00 21.57
N SER A 28 -0.13 -22.09 22.90
CA SER A 28 1.10 -21.80 23.64
C SER A 28 2.21 -22.81 23.32
N SER A 29 3.46 -22.34 23.26
CA SER A 29 4.57 -23.04 23.93
C SER A 29 5.78 -22.12 24.12
N SER A 30 6.22 -22.03 25.38
CA SER A 30 7.47 -21.41 25.83
C SER A 30 8.70 -22.17 25.33
N GLY A 31 9.79 -21.45 25.08
CA GLY A 31 11.12 -22.02 24.86
C GLY A 31 12.19 -21.03 25.33
N THR A 32 12.65 -21.21 26.56
CA THR A 32 13.83 -20.55 27.15
C THR A 32 15.09 -21.30 26.70
N THR A 33 16.12 -20.57 26.27
CA THR A 33 17.51 -21.04 26.42
C THR A 33 18.46 -19.85 26.56
N GLU A 34 19.07 -19.74 27.74
CA GLU A 34 20.29 -18.97 28.04
C GLU A 34 21.50 -19.53 27.28
N GLY A 35 22.46 -18.66 27.00
CA GLY A 35 23.76 -19.01 26.45
C GLY A 35 24.76 -17.87 26.65
N GLU A 36 25.40 -17.86 27.81
CA GLU A 36 26.53 -17.04 28.24
C GLU A 36 27.81 -17.36 27.43
N GLY A 37 28.67 -16.36 27.18
CA GLY A 37 30.02 -16.57 26.66
C GLY A 37 30.77 -15.28 26.33
N ALA A 38 31.85 -15.02 27.06
CA ALA A 38 32.54 -13.73 27.21
C ALA A 38 33.85 -13.59 26.39
N GLU A 39 34.43 -12.37 26.49
CA GLU A 39 35.81 -11.94 26.18
C GLU A 39 36.17 -11.80 24.68
N GLY A 40 36.80 -10.75 24.15
CA GLY A 40 37.49 -9.57 24.66
C GLY A 40 38.72 -9.35 23.77
N SER A 41 38.88 -8.22 23.04
CA SER A 41 40.19 -7.81 22.51
C SER A 41 40.23 -6.41 21.89
N SER A 42 41.16 -5.61 22.43
CA SER A 42 42.10 -4.67 21.79
C SER A 42 41.58 -3.52 20.94
N GLY A 43 41.88 -2.31 21.44
CA GLY A 43 41.68 -1.03 20.76
C GLY A 43 42.60 -0.83 19.55
N GLY A 44 42.08 -0.06 18.61
CA GLY A 44 42.78 0.57 17.51
C GLY A 44 42.09 1.88 17.24
N GLU A 45 42.62 2.97 17.79
CA GLU A 45 42.16 4.32 17.51
C GLU A 45 42.52 4.64 16.05
N THR A 46 41.53 4.54 15.17
CA THR A 46 41.59 5.17 13.85
C THR A 46 40.74 6.41 13.95
N GLU A 47 41.36 7.57 13.77
CA GLU A 47 40.69 8.86 13.63
C GLU A 47 39.84 8.78 12.35
N VAL A 48 38.56 8.46 12.52
CA VAL A 48 37.57 8.43 11.44
C VAL A 48 37.14 9.88 11.24
N ASP A 49 37.52 10.45 10.10
CA ASP A 49 36.95 11.70 9.58
C ASP A 49 35.42 11.64 9.75
N PRO A 50 34.76 12.70 10.26
CA PRO A 50 33.31 12.69 10.39
C PRO A 50 32.72 12.60 8.99
N ILE A 51 32.30 11.39 8.62
CA ILE A 51 31.32 11.17 7.56
C ILE A 51 30.13 12.00 8.01
N THR A 52 29.97 13.15 7.37
CA THR A 52 28.75 13.93 7.50
C THR A 52 27.70 13.12 6.77
N GLU A 53 27.13 12.14 7.47
CA GLU A 53 25.91 11.49 7.03
C GLU A 53 24.90 12.63 6.83
N PRO A 54 24.27 12.73 5.64
CA PRO A 54 23.19 13.69 5.47
C PRO A 54 22.17 13.44 6.57
N PRO A 55 21.60 14.50 7.18
CA PRO A 55 20.60 14.32 8.22
C PRO A 55 19.52 13.38 7.69
N LEU A 56 19.13 12.37 8.49
CA LEU A 56 18.17 11.31 8.13
C LEU A 56 16.88 11.87 7.46
N ALA A 57 16.51 13.11 7.81
CA ALA A 57 15.38 13.83 7.22
C ALA A 57 15.53 14.16 5.72
N GLU A 58 16.76 14.25 5.19
CA GLU A 58 17.03 14.57 3.78
C GLU A 58 16.99 13.31 2.88
N THR A 59 17.12 12.12 3.46
CA THR A 59 17.03 10.83 2.73
C THR A 59 15.65 10.19 2.82
N LEU A 60 14.80 10.61 3.75
CA LEU A 60 13.40 10.18 3.86
C LEU A 60 12.55 10.86 2.79
N GLN A 61 12.59 10.34 1.57
CA GLN A 61 11.66 10.73 0.51
C GLN A 61 10.24 10.37 0.93
N LEU A 62 9.36 11.37 0.97
CA LEU A 62 7.93 11.14 1.11
C LEU A 62 7.47 10.25 -0.06
N PRO A 63 6.66 9.21 0.19
CA PRO A 63 6.15 8.36 -0.86
C PRO A 63 5.41 9.22 -1.91
N THR A 64 5.74 9.00 -3.18
CA THR A 64 5.14 9.78 -4.27
C THR A 64 3.63 9.55 -4.30
N THR A 65 2.85 10.62 -4.41
CA THR A 65 1.37 10.60 -4.51
C THR A 65 0.88 10.66 -5.95
N THR A 66 1.73 10.35 -6.93
CA THR A 66 1.39 10.49 -8.35
C THR A 66 0.20 9.58 -8.68
N LEU A 67 -0.93 10.20 -9.06
CA LEU A 67 -2.12 9.49 -9.48
C LEU A 67 -1.80 8.59 -10.67
N ILE A 68 -2.12 7.31 -10.55
CA ILE A 68 -1.93 6.33 -11.63
C ILE A 68 -3.01 6.62 -12.68
N PRO A 69 -2.66 6.89 -13.95
CA PRO A 69 -3.67 7.00 -14.98
C PRO A 69 -4.35 5.65 -15.18
N VAL A 70 -5.69 5.61 -15.18
CA VAL A 70 -6.43 4.41 -15.58
C VAL A 70 -5.99 4.03 -17.00
N PRO A 71 -5.47 2.82 -17.22
CA PRO A 71 -4.96 2.42 -18.53
C PRO A 71 -6.05 2.47 -19.60
N SER A 72 -5.72 3.01 -20.79
CA SER A 72 -6.62 2.91 -21.94
C SER A 72 -6.70 1.45 -22.36
N SER A 73 -7.90 0.90 -22.47
CA SER A 73 -8.09 -0.55 -22.62
C SER A 73 -7.55 -1.16 -23.92
N GLY A 74 -7.04 -0.36 -24.88
CA GLY A 74 -6.67 -0.76 -26.25
C GLY A 74 -7.87 -1.24 -27.10
N THR A 75 -8.81 -1.91 -26.44
CA THR A 75 -10.11 -2.38 -26.89
C THR A 75 -11.19 -1.38 -26.44
N PRO A 76 -12.03 -0.85 -27.34
CA PRO A 76 -13.13 0.04 -26.95
C PRO A 76 -14.07 -0.60 -25.92
N ARG A 77 -14.54 0.19 -24.95
CA ARG A 77 -15.35 -0.32 -23.82
C ARG A 77 -16.62 -1.09 -24.21
N HIS A 78 -17.25 -0.70 -25.32
CA HIS A 78 -18.45 -1.38 -25.85
C HIS A 78 -18.16 -2.78 -26.45
N GLN A 79 -16.89 -3.15 -26.61
CA GLN A 79 -16.46 -4.47 -27.10
C GLN A 79 -16.07 -5.42 -25.96
N LEU A 80 -16.03 -4.93 -24.71
CA LEU A 80 -15.80 -5.75 -23.53
C LEU A 80 -17.09 -6.47 -23.11
N SER A 81 -17.00 -7.58 -22.39
CA SER A 81 -18.17 -8.21 -21.77
C SER A 81 -18.92 -7.26 -20.83
N ALA A 82 -20.20 -7.54 -20.60
CA ALA A 82 -21.04 -6.73 -19.71
C ALA A 82 -20.48 -6.75 -18.28
N GLU A 83 -19.91 -7.88 -17.86
CA GLU A 83 -19.26 -8.08 -16.58
C GLU A 83 -18.03 -7.18 -16.45
N LEU A 84 -17.18 -7.11 -17.47
CA LEU A 84 -15.96 -6.28 -17.43
C LEU A 84 -16.30 -4.79 -17.49
N GLN A 85 -17.34 -4.40 -18.25
CA GLN A 85 -17.83 -3.02 -18.24
C GLN A 85 -18.34 -2.61 -16.85
N GLN A 86 -19.05 -3.50 -16.15
CA GLN A 86 -19.54 -3.27 -14.79
C GLN A 86 -18.40 -3.19 -13.78
N LEU A 87 -17.42 -4.11 -13.85
CA LEU A 87 -16.23 -4.06 -13.01
C LEU A 87 -15.50 -2.72 -13.18
N TRP A 88 -15.32 -2.29 -14.42
CA TRP A 88 -14.68 -1.02 -14.73
C TRP A 88 -15.46 0.18 -14.18
N ALA A 89 -16.79 0.18 -14.27
CA ALA A 89 -17.61 1.26 -13.72
C ALA A 89 -17.43 1.39 -12.20
N LYS A 90 -17.29 0.26 -11.49
CA LYS A 90 -16.99 0.25 -10.06
C LYS A 90 -15.60 0.82 -9.76
N VAL A 91 -14.61 0.52 -10.59
CA VAL A 91 -13.25 1.10 -10.48
C VAL A 91 -13.33 2.62 -10.61
N GLU A 92 -14.02 3.13 -11.62
CA GLU A 92 -14.18 4.58 -11.82
C GLU A 92 -14.94 5.24 -10.67
N GLU A 93 -15.99 4.61 -10.17
CA GLU A 93 -16.73 5.09 -8.99
C GLU A 93 -15.83 5.16 -7.76
N ALA A 94 -15.03 4.11 -7.51
CA ALA A 94 -14.09 4.07 -6.40
C ALA A 94 -12.98 5.12 -6.56
N SER A 95 -12.38 5.26 -7.73
CA SER A 95 -11.34 6.27 -8.02
C SER A 95 -11.85 7.70 -7.94
N ALA A 96 -13.14 7.92 -8.22
CA ALA A 96 -13.77 9.23 -8.04
C ALA A 96 -13.94 9.62 -6.56
N MET A 97 -13.77 8.69 -5.62
CA MET A 97 -13.77 8.98 -4.18
C MET A 97 -12.44 9.60 -3.76
N THR A 98 -12.26 10.90 -4.01
CA THR A 98 -11.04 11.63 -3.65
C THR A 98 -10.85 11.70 -2.13
N PRO A 99 -9.61 11.56 -1.62
CA PRO A 99 -9.34 11.81 -0.20
C PRO A 99 -9.74 13.23 0.17
N PRO A 100 -10.24 13.47 1.39
CA PRO A 100 -10.49 14.82 1.86
C PRO A 100 -9.18 15.61 1.88
N GLU A 101 -9.24 16.90 1.58
CA GLU A 101 -8.07 17.78 1.70
C GLU A 101 -7.86 18.16 3.17
N PHE A 102 -6.60 18.30 3.58
CA PHE A 102 -6.26 18.87 4.88
C PHE A 102 -5.97 20.36 4.70
N GLU A 103 -6.67 21.21 5.44
CA GLU A 103 -6.48 22.65 5.44
C GLU A 103 -5.83 23.14 6.75
N GLY A 104 -4.93 24.11 6.63
CA GLY A 104 -4.32 24.79 7.78
C GLY A 104 -2.97 24.21 8.20
N GLU A 105 -2.59 24.50 9.46
CA GLU A 105 -1.32 24.05 10.02
C GLU A 105 -1.44 22.60 10.52
N ALA A 106 -0.56 21.73 10.05
CA ALA A 106 -0.56 20.30 10.37
C ALA A 106 0.00 20.03 11.77
N THR A 107 -0.59 20.60 12.82
CA THR A 107 -0.25 20.22 14.21
C THR A 107 -0.77 18.82 14.53
N MET A 108 -0.17 18.13 15.50
CA MET A 108 -0.63 16.81 15.95
C MET A 108 -2.13 16.76 16.25
N ASP A 109 -2.64 17.76 16.98
CA ASP A 109 -4.05 17.81 17.36
C ASP A 109 -4.96 18.06 16.14
N ALA A 110 -4.54 18.93 15.21
CA ALA A 110 -5.30 19.22 14.00
C ALA A 110 -5.36 18.02 13.06
N VAL A 111 -4.22 17.36 12.80
CA VAL A 111 -4.15 16.16 11.96
C VAL A 111 -4.94 15.02 12.58
N THR A 112 -4.88 14.84 13.91
CA THR A 112 -5.67 13.80 14.60
C THR A 112 -7.17 14.08 14.45
N ALA A 113 -7.61 15.31 14.71
CA ALA A 113 -9.03 15.67 14.59
C ALA A 113 -9.56 15.49 13.16
N TRP A 114 -8.80 15.91 12.14
CA TRP A 114 -9.14 15.69 10.73
C TRP A 114 -9.14 14.20 10.37
N THR A 115 -8.17 13.44 10.88
CA THR A 115 -8.08 11.99 10.63
C THR A 115 -9.31 11.27 11.15
N ASP A 116 -9.75 11.61 12.36
CA ASP A 116 -10.91 10.99 12.99
C ASP A 116 -12.22 11.40 12.32
N ALA A 117 -12.37 12.68 11.96
CA ALA A 117 -13.61 13.24 11.46
C ALA A 117 -13.84 13.00 9.95
N GLU A 118 -12.78 13.02 9.14
CA GLU A 118 -12.89 13.07 7.68
C GLU A 118 -12.14 11.92 7.00
N PHE A 119 -10.85 11.76 7.30
CA PHE A 119 -10.01 10.81 6.58
C PHE A 119 -10.36 9.36 6.86
N SER A 120 -10.56 8.97 8.12
CA SER A 120 -10.85 7.58 8.49
C SER A 120 -12.20 7.10 7.92
N PRO A 121 -13.29 7.88 8.00
CA PRO A 121 -14.54 7.54 7.31
C PRO A 121 -14.36 7.40 5.79
N TRP A 122 -13.62 8.31 5.15
CA TRP A 122 -13.32 8.21 3.73
C TRP A 122 -12.51 6.94 3.41
N ALA A 123 -11.44 6.68 4.15
CA ALA A 123 -10.54 5.55 3.92
C ALA A 123 -11.30 4.23 4.05
N GLN A 124 -12.19 4.12 5.04
CA GLN A 124 -13.06 2.95 5.20
C GLN A 124 -14.00 2.77 4.00
N ALA A 125 -14.70 3.83 3.58
CA ALA A 125 -15.61 3.75 2.44
C ALA A 125 -14.86 3.42 1.14
N ARG A 126 -13.66 3.99 0.94
CA ARG A 126 -12.81 3.76 -0.23
C ARG A 126 -12.27 2.33 -0.29
N ILE A 127 -11.85 1.74 0.84
CA ILE A 127 -11.39 0.33 0.86
C ILE A 127 -12.57 -0.63 0.68
N ASP A 128 -13.74 -0.34 1.24
CA ASP A 128 -14.94 -1.16 1.05
C ASP A 128 -15.34 -1.22 -0.45
N ALA A 129 -15.26 -0.07 -1.15
CA ALA A 129 -15.47 -0.01 -2.59
C ALA A 129 -14.42 -0.83 -3.36
N THR A 130 -13.14 -0.75 -2.99
CA THR A 130 -12.08 -1.60 -3.58
C THR A 130 -12.34 -3.09 -3.36
N LEU A 131 -12.74 -3.50 -2.16
CA LEU A 131 -13.03 -4.90 -1.86
C LEU A 131 -14.25 -5.41 -2.64
N ALA A 132 -15.24 -4.55 -2.93
CA ALA A 132 -16.33 -4.88 -3.83
C ALA A 132 -15.87 -5.11 -5.29
N ILE A 133 -14.84 -4.39 -5.75
CA ILE A 133 -14.20 -4.64 -7.06
C ILE A 133 -13.49 -5.99 -7.05
N VAL A 134 -12.72 -6.30 -6.00
CA VAL A 134 -12.05 -7.60 -5.81
C VAL A 134 -13.05 -8.74 -5.88
N ASP A 135 -14.18 -8.64 -5.17
CA ASP A 135 -15.21 -9.67 -5.19
C ASP A 135 -15.89 -9.80 -6.56
N SER A 136 -16.17 -8.67 -7.22
CA SER A 136 -16.76 -8.65 -8.56
C SER A 136 -15.86 -9.28 -9.61
N ALA A 137 -14.54 -9.19 -9.45
CA ALA A 137 -13.57 -9.81 -10.36
C ALA A 137 -13.55 -11.36 -10.28
N ARG A 138 -14.18 -11.97 -9.26
CA ARG A 138 -14.20 -13.44 -9.10
C ARG A 138 -15.09 -14.17 -10.11
N VAL A 139 -15.97 -13.44 -10.80
CA VAL A 139 -16.89 -14.04 -11.79
C VAL A 139 -16.18 -14.41 -13.10
N PHE A 140 -15.00 -13.84 -13.36
CA PHE A 140 -14.26 -14.10 -14.59
C PHE A 140 -13.63 -15.48 -14.58
N THR A 141 -13.74 -16.17 -15.72
CA THR A 141 -13.11 -17.48 -15.88
C THR A 141 -11.58 -17.33 -15.87
N PRO A 142 -10.86 -18.05 -15.00
CA PRO A 142 -9.40 -17.95 -14.92
C PRO A 142 -8.71 -18.20 -16.26
N ASN A 143 -7.56 -17.56 -16.47
CA ASN A 143 -6.72 -17.66 -17.67
C ASN A 143 -7.39 -17.19 -18.98
N THR A 144 -8.45 -16.38 -18.90
CA THR A 144 -9.01 -15.68 -20.05
C THR A 144 -8.46 -14.25 -20.14
N PRO A 145 -8.43 -13.62 -21.33
CA PRO A 145 -7.96 -12.25 -21.44
C PRO A 145 -8.72 -11.27 -20.54
N GLU A 146 -10.04 -11.41 -20.44
CA GLU A 146 -10.86 -10.58 -19.55
C GLU A 146 -10.54 -10.80 -18.06
N ALA A 147 -10.22 -12.04 -17.64
CA ALA A 147 -9.73 -12.27 -16.28
C ALA A 147 -8.38 -11.59 -16.03
N GLY A 148 -7.50 -11.53 -17.04
CA GLY A 148 -6.26 -10.77 -16.97
C GLY A 148 -6.51 -9.27 -16.76
N VAL A 149 -7.39 -8.67 -17.55
CA VAL A 149 -7.78 -7.26 -17.40
C VAL A 149 -8.49 -7.00 -16.06
N ALA A 150 -9.36 -7.91 -15.62
CA ALA A 150 -9.99 -7.81 -14.30
C ALA A 150 -8.95 -7.82 -13.17
N GLY A 151 -7.91 -8.66 -13.28
CA GLY A 151 -6.77 -8.64 -12.35
C GLY A 151 -6.02 -7.31 -12.36
N ALA A 152 -5.83 -6.69 -13.53
CA ALA A 152 -5.21 -5.37 -13.65
C ALA A 152 -6.03 -4.28 -12.95
N LEU A 153 -7.36 -4.28 -13.13
CA LEU A 153 -8.28 -3.33 -12.51
C LEU A 153 -8.33 -3.48 -10.98
N VAL A 154 -8.25 -4.72 -10.49
CA VAL A 154 -8.11 -5.00 -9.05
C VAL A 154 -6.77 -4.45 -8.53
N GLY A 155 -5.67 -4.75 -9.22
CA GLY A 155 -4.34 -4.26 -8.87
C GLY A 155 -4.32 -2.73 -8.76
N TYR A 156 -4.86 -2.06 -9.78
CA TYR A 156 -5.00 -0.60 -9.83
C TYR A 156 -5.79 -0.06 -8.63
N SER A 157 -6.95 -0.64 -8.32
CA SER A 157 -7.84 -0.14 -7.27
C SER A 157 -7.24 -0.29 -5.86
N LEU A 158 -6.49 -1.36 -5.64
CA LEU A 158 -5.76 -1.60 -4.39
C LEU A 158 -4.56 -0.65 -4.27
N GLU A 159 -3.80 -0.50 -5.34
CA GLU A 159 -2.62 0.37 -5.37
C GLU A 159 -2.99 1.85 -5.17
N GLU A 160 -4.00 2.34 -5.88
CA GLU A 160 -4.50 3.71 -5.75
C GLU A 160 -4.95 4.02 -4.31
N PHE A 161 -5.65 3.08 -3.67
CA PHE A 161 -6.04 3.22 -2.27
C PHE A 161 -4.80 3.39 -1.38
N VAL A 162 -3.77 2.56 -1.56
CA VAL A 162 -2.58 2.66 -0.71
C VAL A 162 -1.84 3.97 -0.94
N ILE A 163 -1.69 4.41 -2.20
CA ILE A 163 -1.06 5.70 -2.53
C ILE A 163 -1.78 6.83 -1.81
N ALA A 164 -3.12 6.86 -1.90
CA ALA A 164 -3.92 7.87 -1.23
C ALA A 164 -3.85 7.76 0.30
N PHE A 165 -3.84 6.55 0.85
CA PHE A 165 -3.71 6.29 2.29
C PHE A 165 -2.39 6.84 2.85
N ARG A 166 -1.28 6.66 2.12
CA ARG A 166 0.05 7.17 2.49
C ARG A 166 0.21 8.67 2.25
N GLY A 167 -0.74 9.31 1.56
CA GLY A 167 -0.77 10.75 1.30
C GLY A 167 -1.32 11.59 2.46
N ALA A 168 -1.68 10.99 3.59
CA ALA A 168 -2.14 11.72 4.77
C ALA A 168 -1.05 12.72 5.26
N PRO A 169 -1.44 13.91 5.72
CA PRO A 169 -0.50 14.93 6.18
C PRO A 169 0.32 14.42 7.37
N VAL A 170 1.62 14.70 7.36
CA VAL A 170 2.50 14.44 8.49
C VAL A 170 2.43 15.61 9.46
N PRO A 171 2.17 15.38 10.75
CA PRO A 171 2.19 16.45 11.73
C PRO A 171 3.56 17.15 11.81
N VAL A 172 3.58 18.47 11.98
CA VAL A 172 4.82 19.28 12.02
C VAL A 172 5.75 18.83 13.15
N GLU A 173 5.20 18.37 14.27
CA GLU A 173 5.96 17.84 15.39
C GLU A 173 6.62 16.50 15.08
N VAL A 174 5.99 15.67 14.25
CA VAL A 174 6.56 14.42 13.74
C VAL A 174 7.60 14.72 12.68
N ALA A 175 7.30 15.62 11.75
CA ALA A 175 8.21 16.01 10.67
C ALA A 175 9.50 16.68 11.18
N ALA A 176 9.46 17.36 12.34
CA ALA A 176 10.61 18.02 12.96
C ALA A 176 11.57 17.05 13.68
N ASP A 177 11.14 15.81 13.95
CA ASP A 177 11.94 14.80 14.65
C ASP A 177 12.19 13.60 13.70
N PRO A 178 13.42 13.42 13.20
CA PRO A 178 13.72 12.36 12.23
C PRO A 178 13.41 10.94 12.71
N GLU A 179 13.57 10.65 14.00
CA GLU A 179 13.27 9.32 14.56
C GLU A 179 11.76 9.09 14.58
N LEU A 180 10.98 10.10 14.99
CA LEU A 180 9.52 10.01 14.96
C LEU A 180 8.98 9.94 13.54
N LEU A 181 9.56 10.70 12.61
CA LEU A 181 9.20 10.65 11.19
C LEU A 181 9.44 9.26 10.61
N GLU A 182 10.59 8.65 10.89
CA GLU A 182 10.89 7.28 10.45
C GLU A 182 9.87 6.28 11.02
N VAL A 183 9.60 6.32 12.33
CA VAL A 183 8.61 5.44 12.96
C VAL A 183 7.22 5.61 12.36
N PHE A 184 6.82 6.86 12.07
CA PHE A 184 5.54 7.17 11.44
C PHE A 184 5.44 6.59 10.03
N LEU A 185 6.45 6.81 9.18
CA LEU A 185 6.49 6.30 7.81
C LEU A 185 6.57 4.77 7.75
N ASN A 186 7.34 4.15 8.66
CA ASN A 186 7.39 2.69 8.78
C ASN A 186 6.05 2.12 9.20
N SER A 187 5.37 2.75 10.18
CA SER A 187 4.02 2.33 10.61
C SER A 187 3.00 2.40 9.46
N LEU A 188 3.03 3.46 8.65
CA LEU A 188 2.17 3.57 7.46
C LEU A 188 2.50 2.51 6.41
N THR A 189 3.78 2.22 6.22
CA THR A 189 4.25 1.21 5.27
C THR A 189 3.81 -0.19 5.71
N GLU A 190 4.05 -0.56 6.96
CA GLU A 190 3.62 -1.85 7.53
C GLU A 190 2.10 -2.03 7.49
N ALA A 191 1.33 -0.98 7.83
CA ALA A 191 -0.12 -1.03 7.78
C ALA A 191 -0.66 -1.24 6.36
N SER A 192 0.02 -0.72 5.34
CA SER A 192 -0.41 -0.79 3.95
C SER A 192 0.17 -1.96 3.15
N GLN A 193 1.26 -2.56 3.61
CA GLN A 193 1.96 -3.65 2.94
C GLN A 193 1.06 -4.83 2.53
N PRO A 194 0.10 -5.31 3.36
CA PRO A 194 -0.78 -6.42 2.96
C PRO A 194 -1.67 -6.10 1.75
N ILE A 195 -2.04 -4.83 1.57
CA ILE A 195 -2.85 -4.38 0.44
C ILE A 195 -1.96 -4.22 -0.80
N ALA A 196 -0.77 -3.66 -0.63
CA ALA A 196 0.22 -3.58 -1.70
C ALA A 196 0.61 -4.96 -2.26
N LEU A 197 0.81 -5.95 -1.39
CA LEU A 197 1.06 -7.35 -1.79
C LEU A 197 -0.09 -7.92 -2.64
N GLN A 198 -1.34 -7.61 -2.28
CA GLN A 198 -2.49 -8.03 -3.08
C GLN A 198 -2.52 -7.32 -4.44
N ALA A 199 -2.17 -6.03 -4.49
CA ALA A 199 -2.06 -5.28 -5.74
C ALA A 199 -1.02 -5.91 -6.68
N GLY A 200 0.21 -6.13 -6.18
CA GLY A 200 1.29 -6.77 -6.91
C GLY A 200 0.92 -8.18 -7.40
N SER A 201 0.25 -8.97 -6.56
CA SER A 201 -0.25 -10.30 -6.94
C SER A 201 -1.29 -10.24 -8.07
N ALA A 202 -2.24 -9.30 -8.00
CA ALA A 202 -3.27 -9.10 -9.02
C ALA A 202 -2.67 -8.68 -10.38
N TYR A 203 -1.70 -7.77 -10.36
CA TYR A 203 -0.91 -7.42 -11.54
C TYR A 203 -0.10 -8.61 -12.08
N GLY A 204 0.51 -9.41 -11.20
CA GLY A 204 1.21 -10.63 -11.60
C GLY A 204 0.30 -11.66 -12.27
N VAL A 205 -0.95 -11.81 -11.81
CA VAL A 205 -1.96 -12.67 -12.47
C VAL A 205 -2.29 -12.12 -13.85
N CYS A 206 -2.51 -10.81 -13.98
CA CYS A 206 -2.74 -10.17 -15.28
C CYS A 206 -1.59 -10.45 -16.25
N ALA A 207 -0.35 -10.15 -15.85
CA ALA A 207 0.84 -10.35 -16.66
C ALA A 207 0.99 -11.81 -17.14
N ARG A 208 0.87 -12.78 -16.22
CA ARG A 208 0.96 -14.21 -16.56
C ARG A 208 -0.17 -14.69 -17.47
N THR A 209 -1.35 -14.09 -17.36
CA THR A 209 -2.52 -14.45 -18.18
C THR A 209 -2.38 -13.91 -19.62
N LEU A 210 -1.87 -12.69 -19.77
CA LEU A 210 -1.86 -11.99 -21.06
C LEU A 210 -0.56 -12.16 -21.85
N ALA A 211 0.59 -12.34 -21.18
CA ALA A 211 1.89 -12.49 -21.85
C ALA A 211 1.93 -13.61 -22.90
N PRO A 212 1.31 -14.80 -22.69
CA PRO A 212 1.33 -15.87 -23.68
C PRO A 212 0.58 -15.55 -24.99
N LEU A 213 -0.26 -14.52 -25.03
CA LEU A 213 -1.02 -14.15 -26.23
C LEU A 213 -0.14 -13.55 -27.33
N GLY A 214 1.08 -13.12 -26.99
CA GLY A 214 2.05 -12.59 -27.94
C GLY A 214 1.78 -11.15 -28.40
N PRO A 215 2.70 -10.59 -29.20
CA PRO A 215 2.71 -9.16 -29.56
C PRO A 215 1.57 -8.73 -30.50
N GLU A 216 0.99 -9.65 -31.26
CA GLU A 216 -0.12 -9.37 -32.18
C GLU A 216 -1.49 -9.34 -31.48
N SER A 217 -1.53 -9.61 -30.18
CA SER A 217 -2.75 -9.59 -29.38
C SER A 217 -3.19 -8.16 -29.08
N VAL A 218 -4.49 -7.90 -29.17
CA VAL A 218 -5.11 -6.62 -28.72
C VAL A 218 -4.92 -6.36 -27.21
N TRP A 219 -4.44 -7.34 -26.46
CA TRP A 219 -4.20 -7.27 -25.01
C TRP A 219 -2.72 -7.07 -24.64
N VAL A 220 -1.83 -6.89 -25.61
CA VAL A 220 -0.37 -6.79 -25.35
C VAL A 220 -0.01 -5.61 -24.45
N GLU A 221 -0.68 -4.46 -24.62
CA GLU A 221 -0.45 -3.26 -23.81
C GLU A 221 -0.79 -3.50 -22.33
N TRP A 222 -1.82 -4.30 -22.05
CA TRP A 222 -2.18 -4.69 -20.70
C TRP A 222 -1.14 -5.60 -20.05
N ALA A 223 -0.57 -6.55 -20.81
CA ALA A 223 0.49 -7.41 -20.29
C ALA A 223 1.71 -6.57 -19.84
N GLN A 224 2.10 -5.59 -20.65
CA GLN A 224 3.19 -4.67 -20.34
C GLN A 224 2.87 -3.76 -19.17
N TYR A 225 1.67 -3.17 -19.15
CA TYR A 225 1.18 -2.36 -18.04
C TYR A 225 1.24 -3.12 -16.71
N CYS A 226 0.71 -4.35 -16.69
CA CYS A 226 0.68 -5.17 -15.48
C CYS A 226 2.08 -5.58 -15.00
N LEU A 227 3.01 -5.88 -15.92
CA LEU A 227 4.40 -6.15 -15.54
C LEU A 227 5.04 -4.92 -14.90
N PHE A 228 4.92 -3.76 -15.55
CA PHE A 228 5.49 -2.51 -15.06
C PHE A 228 4.93 -2.13 -13.67
N ARG A 229 3.61 -2.20 -13.49
CA ARG A 229 3.00 -1.89 -12.18
C ARG A 229 3.38 -2.92 -11.10
N ALA A 230 3.45 -4.20 -11.43
CA ALA A 230 3.88 -5.21 -10.46
C ALA A 230 5.31 -4.95 -9.97
N GLU A 231 6.23 -4.60 -10.88
CA GLU A 231 7.61 -4.23 -10.54
C GLU A 231 7.66 -2.97 -9.66
N GLU A 232 6.91 -1.94 -10.02
CA GLU A 232 6.85 -0.69 -9.26
C GLU A 232 6.29 -0.89 -7.84
N VAL A 233 5.21 -1.65 -7.68
CA VAL A 233 4.67 -2.00 -6.36
C VAL A 233 5.71 -2.77 -5.55
N ASN A 234 6.39 -3.75 -6.14
CA ASN A 234 7.40 -4.51 -5.44
C ASN A 234 8.59 -3.64 -5.00
N GLU A 235 9.03 -2.71 -5.84
CA GLU A 235 10.12 -1.77 -5.52
C GLU A 235 9.72 -0.82 -4.39
N VAL A 236 8.56 -0.16 -4.51
CA VAL A 236 8.09 0.85 -3.54
C VAL A 236 7.85 0.25 -2.16
N TYR A 237 7.29 -0.97 -2.09
CA TYR A 237 6.99 -1.64 -0.83
C TYR A 237 8.06 -2.63 -0.39
N ARG A 238 9.17 -2.75 -1.15
CA ARG A 238 10.26 -3.70 -0.92
C ARG A 238 9.72 -5.11 -0.65
N LEU A 239 8.77 -5.52 -1.49
CA LEU A 239 8.17 -6.84 -1.38
C LEU A 239 9.19 -7.84 -1.89
N ASP A 240 9.59 -8.80 -1.06
CA ASP A 240 10.50 -9.86 -1.47
C ASP A 240 9.93 -10.59 -2.71
N PRO A 241 10.74 -10.82 -3.76
CA PRO A 241 10.28 -11.42 -5.02
C PRO A 241 9.86 -12.89 -4.91
#